data_AF-A0A140LE81-F1
#
_entry.id   AF-A0A140LE81-F1
#
_cell.length_a   1.000
_cell.length_b   1.000
_cell.length_c   1.000
_cell.angle_alpha   90.00
_cell.angle_beta   90.00
_cell.angle_gamma   90.00
#
_symmetry.space_group_name_H-M   'P 1'
#
loop_
_entity.id
_entity.type
_entity.pdbx_description
1 polymer ?
#
loop_
_entity_poly.entity_id
_entity_poly.type
_entity_poly.pdbx_seq_one_letter_code
_entity_poly.pdbx_strand_id
1 'polypeptide(L)'
;MERFTTRNIAIVVLILVGLFSLYSNVLWFLRYLYPLKYGEYILRYADEYGVDPYLVAAVIKVESNFSPEAVSPKGAMGLMQIMPDTARWAAEQMGIENLKAEEIFNPEVNIRIGTWYLAGLIEEFKDTDLALAAYNGGRGNVREWIKSGIFDKKKNPNFIPFEETRRFVQKVKKAYFWYRKLYEFKTKS
;
A
#
# COMPACT_ATOMS: atom_id res chain seq x y z
N MET A 1 1.39 -47.82 29.23
CA MET A 1 1.88 -47.09 28.04
C MET A 1 0.96 -47.48 26.88
N GLU A 2 -0.12 -46.71 26.66
CA GLU A 2 -1.09 -47.02 25.59
C GLU A 2 -0.39 -47.00 24.23
N ARG A 3 -0.41 -48.13 23.51
CA ARG A 3 0.13 -48.20 22.15
C ARG A 3 -0.80 -47.41 21.23
N PHE A 4 -0.27 -46.36 20.61
CA PHE A 4 -0.95 -45.72 19.48
C PHE A 4 -1.23 -46.77 18.41
N THR A 5 -2.50 -47.05 18.16
CA THR A 5 -2.91 -47.98 17.11
C THR A 5 -2.79 -47.30 15.74
N THR A 6 -2.58 -48.07 14.68
CA THR A 6 -2.56 -47.57 13.29
C THR A 6 -3.80 -46.73 12.96
N ARG A 7 -4.96 -47.08 13.54
CA ARG A 7 -6.21 -46.31 13.45
C ARG A 7 -6.07 -44.90 14.04
N ASN A 8 -5.48 -44.78 15.23
CA ASN A 8 -5.28 -43.48 15.88
C ASN A 8 -4.31 -42.61 15.05
N ILE A 9 -3.27 -43.22 14.47
CA ILE A 9 -2.35 -42.52 13.56
C ILE A 9 -3.09 -42.01 12.31
N ALA A 10 -3.91 -42.86 11.67
CA ALA A 10 -4.67 -42.48 10.49
C ALA A 10 -5.64 -41.31 10.76
N ILE A 11 -6.32 -41.31 11.92
CA ILE A 11 -7.22 -40.21 12.32
C ILE A 11 -6.43 -38.90 12.50
N VAL A 12 -5.29 -38.94 13.19
CA VAL A 12 -4.44 -37.76 13.38
C VAL A 12 -3.96 -37.21 12.04
N VAL A 13 -3.52 -38.08 11.11
CA VAL A 13 -3.10 -37.67 9.77
C VAL A 13 -4.25 -37.00 9.00
N LEU A 14 -5.46 -37.56 9.04
CA LEU A 14 -6.63 -36.96 8.38
C LEU A 14 -6.98 -35.58 8.95
N ILE A 15 -6.91 -35.41 10.27
CA ILE A 15 -7.11 -34.10 10.91
C ILE A 15 -6.05 -33.10 10.44
N LEU A 16 -4.77 -33.50 10.42
CA LEU A 16 -3.68 -32.63 9.97
C LEU A 16 -3.84 -32.23 8.50
N VAL A 17 -4.23 -33.16 7.63
CA VAL A 17 -4.52 -32.88 6.21
C VAL A 17 -5.71 -31.93 6.07
N GLY A 18 -6.77 -32.14 6.85
CA GLY A 18 -7.94 -31.25 6.88
C GLY A 18 -7.59 -29.83 7.31
N LEU A 19 -6.81 -29.69 8.40
CA LEU A 19 -6.34 -28.39 8.89
C LEU A 19 -5.40 -27.70 7.89
N PHE A 20 -4.49 -28.45 7.27
CA PHE A 20 -3.60 -27.93 6.23
C PHE A 20 -4.37 -27.45 5.00
N SER A 21 -5.37 -28.21 4.55
CA SER A 21 -6.25 -27.84 3.45
C SER A 21 -7.04 -26.57 3.79
N LEU A 22 -7.64 -26.49 4.98
CA LEU A 22 -8.35 -25.29 5.42
C LEU A 22 -7.43 -24.06 5.46
N TYR A 23 -6.25 -24.19 6.06
CA TYR A 23 -5.24 -23.13 6.12
C TYR A 23 -4.82 -22.66 4.70
N SER A 24 -4.54 -23.60 3.80
CA SER A 24 -4.15 -23.31 2.43
C SER A 24 -5.27 -22.61 1.65
N ASN A 25 -6.52 -23.03 1.83
CA ASN A 25 -7.68 -22.38 1.22
C ASN A 25 -7.89 -20.95 1.75
N VAL A 26 -7.70 -20.72 3.04
CA VAL A 26 -7.77 -19.36 3.64
C VAL A 26 -6.67 -18.47 3.07
N LEU A 27 -5.43 -18.96 2.99
CA LEU A 27 -4.33 -18.19 2.39
C LEU A 27 -4.56 -17.87 0.92
N TRP A 28 -5.04 -18.85 0.14
CA TRP A 28 -5.38 -18.65 -1.26
C TRP A 28 -6.47 -17.57 -1.43
N PHE A 29 -7.54 -17.65 -0.64
CA PHE A 29 -8.60 -16.65 -0.65
C PHE A 29 -8.10 -15.25 -0.26
N LEU A 30 -7.22 -15.16 0.74
CA LEU A 30 -6.60 -13.88 1.12
C LEU A 30 -5.72 -13.31 0.00
N ARG A 31 -4.95 -14.14 -0.72
CA ARG A 31 -4.16 -13.68 -1.88
C ARG A 31 -5.05 -13.24 -3.04
N TYR A 32 -6.21 -13.85 -3.22
CA TYR A 32 -7.22 -13.37 -4.16
C TYR A 32 -7.75 -11.98 -3.77
N LEU A 33 -8.03 -11.75 -2.48
CA LEU A 33 -8.48 -10.45 -1.99
C LEU A 33 -7.38 -9.38 -1.98
N TYR A 34 -6.11 -9.76 -1.83
CA TYR A 34 -4.94 -8.87 -1.83
C TYR A 34 -3.94 -9.31 -2.90
N PRO A 35 -4.26 -9.13 -4.19
CA PRO A 35 -3.35 -9.51 -5.27
C PRO A 35 -2.10 -8.63 -5.21
N LEU A 36 -0.95 -9.19 -5.59
CA LEU A 36 0.29 -8.43 -5.75
C LEU A 36 0.69 -8.44 -7.23
N LYS A 37 0.33 -7.39 -7.96
CA LYS A 37 0.78 -7.17 -9.35
C LYS A 37 1.94 -6.17 -9.35
N TYR A 38 2.74 -6.17 -10.42
CA TYR A 38 3.86 -5.23 -10.60
C TYR A 38 4.91 -5.25 -9.47
N GLY A 39 5.08 -6.42 -8.83
CA GLY A 39 5.97 -6.56 -7.67
C GLY A 39 7.42 -6.14 -7.94
N GLU A 40 7.91 -6.31 -9.17
CA GLU A 40 9.25 -5.88 -9.57
C GLU A 40 9.39 -4.35 -9.57
N TYR A 41 8.41 -3.61 -10.11
CA TYR A 41 8.42 -2.13 -10.10
C TYR A 41 8.22 -1.60 -8.68
N ILE A 42 7.32 -2.23 -7.91
CA ILE A 42 7.12 -1.90 -6.50
C ILE A 42 8.42 -2.05 -5.73
N LEU A 43 9.09 -3.20 -5.85
CA LEU A 43 10.33 -3.46 -5.13
C LEU A 43 11.44 -2.50 -5.57
N ARG A 44 11.60 -2.27 -6.87
CA ARG A 44 12.63 -1.36 -7.42
C ARG A 44 12.49 0.05 -6.86
N TYR A 45 11.31 0.67 -6.98
CA TYR A 45 11.13 2.06 -6.58
C TYR A 45 10.96 2.23 -5.07
N ALA A 46 10.47 1.20 -4.38
CA ALA A 46 10.51 1.16 -2.92
C ALA A 46 11.96 1.20 -2.39
N ASP A 47 12.85 0.40 -3.00
CA ASP A 47 14.28 0.40 -2.68
C ASP A 47 14.95 1.74 -3.04
N GLU A 48 14.70 2.25 -4.27
CA GLU A 48 15.25 3.53 -4.76
C GLU A 48 14.91 4.72 -3.83
N TYR A 49 13.68 4.77 -3.32
CA TYR A 49 13.20 5.90 -2.50
C TYR A 49 13.13 5.60 -1.00
N GLY A 50 13.61 4.45 -0.54
CA GLY A 50 13.64 4.08 0.88
C GLY A 50 12.26 3.91 1.52
N VAL A 51 11.27 3.42 0.76
CA VAL A 51 9.91 3.14 1.24
C VAL A 51 9.73 1.64 1.41
N ASP A 52 8.93 1.21 2.40
CA ASP A 52 8.58 -0.21 2.54
C ASP A 52 7.75 -0.67 1.31
N PRO A 53 8.17 -1.70 0.54
CA PRO A 53 7.45 -2.15 -0.66
C PRO A 53 6.04 -2.67 -0.34
N TYR A 54 5.80 -3.18 0.87
CA TYR A 54 4.46 -3.56 1.31
C TYR A 54 3.54 -2.34 1.49
N LEU A 55 4.09 -1.18 1.88
CA LEU A 55 3.34 0.06 2.00
C LEU A 55 2.95 0.59 0.63
N VAL A 56 3.87 0.55 -0.34
CA VAL A 56 3.59 0.90 -1.74
C VAL A 56 2.48 0.02 -2.32
N ALA A 57 2.58 -1.31 -2.15
CA ALA A 57 1.54 -2.25 -2.57
C ALA A 57 0.19 -1.97 -1.89
N ALA A 58 0.20 -1.60 -0.61
CA ALA A 58 -1.00 -1.25 0.14
C ALA A 58 -1.67 0.03 -0.38
N VAL A 59 -0.89 1.06 -0.74
CA VAL A 59 -1.40 2.29 -1.35
C VAL A 59 -2.03 1.97 -2.71
N ILE A 60 -1.32 1.25 -3.59
CA ILE A 60 -1.85 0.82 -4.91
C ILE A 60 -3.17 0.06 -4.76
N LYS A 61 -3.24 -0.86 -3.78
CA LYS A 61 -4.44 -1.64 -3.49
C LYS A 61 -5.64 -0.76 -3.16
N VAL A 62 -5.45 0.27 -2.35
CA VAL A 62 -6.53 1.14 -1.87
C VAL A 62 -6.93 2.16 -2.93
N GLU A 63 -5.96 2.68 -3.69
CA GLU A 63 -6.18 3.71 -4.70
C GLU A 63 -6.85 3.17 -5.97
N SER A 64 -6.34 2.08 -6.54
CA SER A 64 -6.79 1.59 -7.85
C SER A 64 -7.17 0.12 -7.87
N ASN A 65 -6.94 -0.61 -6.77
CA ASN A 65 -7.02 -2.07 -6.76
C ASN A 65 -6.16 -2.72 -7.86
N PHE A 66 -4.97 -2.15 -8.13
CA PHE A 66 -4.06 -2.55 -9.21
C PHE A 66 -4.65 -2.42 -10.63
N SER A 67 -5.52 -1.43 -10.85
CA SER A 67 -6.00 -1.07 -12.19
C SER A 67 -5.15 0.06 -12.77
N PRO A 68 -4.33 -0.19 -13.81
CA PRO A 68 -3.44 0.83 -14.37
C PRO A 68 -4.18 1.93 -15.13
N GLU A 69 -5.42 1.67 -15.57
CA GLU A 69 -6.27 2.62 -16.31
C GLU A 69 -7.27 3.36 -15.41
N ALA A 70 -7.14 3.22 -14.08
CA ALA A 70 -8.07 3.85 -13.14
C ALA A 70 -8.02 5.39 -13.23
N VAL A 71 -9.18 6.02 -13.31
CA VAL A 71 -9.35 7.48 -13.24
C VAL A 71 -10.40 7.82 -12.19
N SER A 72 -10.05 8.60 -11.17
CA SER A 72 -11.03 9.04 -10.18
C SER A 72 -11.95 10.13 -10.76
N PRO A 73 -13.12 10.38 -10.15
CA PRO A 73 -13.98 11.51 -10.54
C PRO A 73 -13.29 12.89 -10.45
N LYS A 74 -12.23 13.00 -9.63
CA LYS A 74 -11.42 14.22 -9.47
C LYS A 74 -10.25 14.28 -10.47
N GLY A 75 -10.06 13.26 -11.31
CA GLY A 75 -9.02 13.20 -12.33
C GLY A 75 -7.69 12.59 -11.87
N ALA A 76 -7.66 11.89 -10.73
CA ALA A 76 -6.46 11.16 -10.29
C ALA A 76 -6.25 9.91 -11.18
N MET A 77 -5.01 9.60 -11.55
CA MET A 77 -4.73 8.65 -12.64
C MET A 77 -3.84 7.47 -12.22
N GLY A 78 -4.18 6.29 -12.73
CA GLY A 78 -3.38 5.07 -12.68
C GLY A 78 -3.29 4.39 -11.33
N LEU A 79 -2.28 3.53 -11.17
CA LEU A 79 -2.15 2.59 -10.06
C LEU A 79 -2.16 3.24 -8.67
N MET A 80 -1.47 4.36 -8.55
CA MET A 80 -1.29 5.13 -7.32
C MET A 80 -2.12 6.41 -7.30
N GLN A 81 -3.06 6.57 -8.25
CA GLN A 81 -4.00 7.69 -8.36
C GLN A 81 -3.30 9.06 -8.22
N ILE A 82 -2.36 9.34 -9.12
CA ILE A 82 -1.59 10.58 -9.12
C ILE A 82 -2.40 11.68 -9.82
N MET A 83 -2.51 12.84 -9.19
CA MET A 83 -3.14 14.02 -9.80
C MET A 83 -2.26 14.57 -10.93
N PRO A 84 -2.83 15.10 -12.04
CA PRO A 84 -2.05 15.65 -13.15
C PRO A 84 -1.00 16.68 -12.72
N ASP A 85 -1.37 17.58 -11.80
CA ASP A 85 -0.47 18.62 -11.29
C ASP A 85 0.69 18.02 -10.48
N THR A 86 0.40 16.99 -9.66
CA THR A 86 1.43 16.25 -8.92
C THR A 86 2.35 15.47 -9.86
N ALA A 87 1.82 14.87 -10.93
CA ALA A 87 2.62 14.16 -11.92
C ALA A 87 3.59 15.10 -12.64
N ARG A 88 3.12 16.29 -13.07
CA ARG A 88 3.99 17.30 -13.70
C ARG A 88 5.07 17.80 -12.75
N TRP A 89 4.68 18.18 -11.54
CA TRP A 89 5.65 18.62 -10.52
C TRP A 89 6.68 17.53 -10.19
N ALA A 90 6.24 16.29 -9.98
CA ALA A 90 7.15 15.18 -9.71
C ALA A 90 8.09 14.91 -10.89
N ALA A 91 7.59 14.93 -12.12
CA ALA A 91 8.41 14.78 -13.32
C ALA A 91 9.53 15.82 -13.39
N GLU A 92 9.22 17.10 -13.12
CA GLU A 92 10.22 18.17 -13.04
C GLU A 92 11.28 17.89 -11.95
N GLN A 93 10.85 17.50 -10.75
CA GLN A 93 11.78 17.19 -9.65
C GLN A 93 12.66 15.97 -9.93
N MET A 94 12.15 15.02 -10.72
CA MET A 94 12.84 13.78 -11.06
C MET A 94 13.66 13.87 -12.35
N GLY A 95 13.64 15.02 -13.04
CA GLY A 95 14.32 15.20 -14.33
C GLY A 95 13.70 14.40 -15.48
N ILE A 96 12.40 14.08 -15.39
CA ILE A 96 11.64 13.41 -16.46
C ILE A 96 11.15 14.49 -17.43
N GLU A 97 11.80 14.60 -18.58
CA GLU A 97 11.44 15.57 -19.60
C GLU A 97 10.15 15.15 -20.34
N ASN A 98 9.25 16.12 -20.56
CA ASN A 98 8.08 15.99 -21.44
C ASN A 98 7.14 14.80 -21.14
N LEU A 99 6.94 14.47 -19.85
CA LEU A 99 5.99 13.44 -19.45
C LEU A 99 4.60 13.73 -20.03
N LYS A 100 4.13 12.86 -20.94
CA LYS A 100 2.80 12.96 -21.54
C LYS A 100 1.75 12.42 -20.59
N ALA A 101 0.53 12.93 -20.71
CA ALA A 101 -0.58 12.52 -19.86
C ALA A 101 -0.86 11.02 -19.96
N GLU A 102 -0.69 10.41 -21.13
CA GLU A 102 -0.95 8.99 -21.37
C GLU A 102 0.10 8.09 -20.70
N GLU A 103 1.33 8.59 -20.52
CA GLU A 103 2.42 7.85 -19.91
C GLU A 103 2.19 7.59 -18.42
N ILE A 104 1.33 8.37 -17.77
CA ILE A 104 0.97 8.15 -16.36
C ILE A 104 0.17 6.86 -16.15
N PHE A 105 -0.43 6.29 -17.20
CA PHE A 105 -1.12 5.00 -17.14
C PHE A 105 -0.15 3.82 -17.32
N ASN A 106 1.10 4.07 -17.72
CA ASN A 106 2.13 3.05 -17.68
C ASN A 106 2.40 2.63 -16.22
N PRO A 107 2.30 1.33 -15.88
CA PRO A 107 2.51 0.86 -14.52
C PRO A 107 3.83 1.28 -13.89
N GLU A 108 4.93 1.21 -14.65
CA GLU A 108 6.26 1.53 -14.16
C GLU A 108 6.38 3.02 -13.82
N VAL A 109 5.96 3.89 -14.75
CA VAL A 109 5.98 5.36 -14.58
C VAL A 109 5.12 5.77 -13.39
N ASN A 110 3.90 5.23 -13.28
CA ASN A 110 2.97 5.56 -12.21
C ASN A 110 3.50 5.15 -10.84
N ILE A 111 4.02 3.92 -10.73
CA ILE A 111 4.60 3.41 -9.47
C ILE A 111 5.84 4.23 -9.10
N ARG A 112 6.70 4.57 -10.06
CA ARG A 112 7.88 5.41 -9.83
C ARG A 112 7.51 6.76 -9.23
N ILE A 113 6.64 7.50 -9.91
CA ILE A 113 6.18 8.85 -9.49
C ILE A 113 5.45 8.77 -8.15
N GLY A 114 4.53 7.82 -7.99
CA GLY A 114 3.76 7.68 -6.76
C GLY A 114 4.60 7.27 -5.57
N THR A 115 5.60 6.40 -5.76
CA THR A 115 6.51 6.01 -4.68
C THR A 115 7.44 7.15 -4.29
N TRP A 116 7.97 7.91 -5.27
CA TRP A 116 8.74 9.12 -5.01
C TRP A 116 7.92 10.14 -4.21
N TYR A 117 6.66 10.37 -4.61
CA TYR A 117 5.77 11.31 -3.91
C TYR A 117 5.49 10.86 -2.48
N LEU A 118 5.16 9.58 -2.29
CA LEU A 118 4.94 8.99 -0.96
C LEU A 118 6.19 9.12 -0.07
N ALA A 119 7.38 8.86 -0.62
CA ALA A 119 8.65 9.00 0.10
C ALA A 119 8.86 10.44 0.58
N GLY A 120 8.62 11.43 -0.28
CA GLY A 120 8.71 12.85 0.09
C GLY A 120 7.76 13.24 1.23
N LEU A 121 6.55 12.69 1.24
CA LEU A 121 5.60 12.92 2.34
C LEU A 121 6.03 12.24 3.65
N ILE A 122 6.56 11.02 3.57
CA ILE A 122 7.13 10.33 4.75
C ILE A 122 8.29 11.13 5.32
N GLU A 123 9.17 11.64 4.46
CA GLU A 123 10.33 12.44 4.85
C GLU A 123 9.90 13.76 5.50
N GLU A 124 8.89 14.43 4.96
CA GLU A 124 8.39 15.68 5.50
C GLU A 124 7.70 15.53 6.86
N PHE A 125 6.75 14.59 6.96
CA PHE A 125 5.91 14.47 8.15
C PHE A 125 6.53 13.59 9.24
N LYS A 126 7.58 12.82 8.92
CA LYS A 126 8.26 11.87 9.82
C LYS A 126 7.31 10.90 10.54
N ASP A 127 6.15 10.68 9.93
CA ASP A 127 5.05 9.88 10.44
C ASP A 127 4.25 9.32 9.26
N THR A 128 4.15 8.00 9.19
CA THR A 128 3.49 7.32 8.06
C THR A 128 1.99 7.60 8.00
N ASP A 129 1.30 7.74 9.13
CA ASP A 129 -0.14 8.01 9.12
C ASP A 129 -0.42 9.44 8.63
N LEU A 130 0.42 10.41 9.00
CA LEU A 130 0.37 11.76 8.47
C LEU A 130 0.76 11.83 6.99
N ALA A 131 1.76 11.07 6.56
CA ALA A 131 2.15 10.99 5.16
C ALA A 131 1.01 10.43 4.29
N LEU A 132 0.35 9.36 4.73
CA LEU A 132 -0.82 8.80 4.06
C LEU A 132 -2.01 9.76 4.08
N ALA A 133 -2.20 10.49 5.19
CA ALA A 133 -3.21 11.54 5.27
C ALA A 133 -2.92 12.69 4.29
N ALA A 134 -1.67 13.07 4.10
CA ALA A 134 -1.26 14.10 3.16
C ALA A 134 -1.36 13.61 1.72
N TYR A 135 -1.10 12.33 1.48
CA TYR A 135 -1.22 11.68 0.18
C TYR A 135 -2.65 11.79 -0.35
N ASN A 136 -3.65 11.42 0.47
CA ASN A 136 -5.06 11.43 0.08
C ASN A 136 -5.76 12.76 0.35
N GLY A 137 -5.53 13.36 1.52
CA GLY A 137 -6.21 14.57 2.00
C GLY A 137 -5.51 15.87 1.63
N GLY A 138 -4.31 15.80 1.03
CA GLY A 138 -3.53 16.95 0.59
C GLY A 138 -2.52 17.43 1.64
N ARG A 139 -1.26 17.59 1.19
CA ARG A 139 -0.12 18.09 1.97
C ARG A 139 -0.39 19.39 2.73
N GLY A 140 -1.04 20.36 2.09
CA GLY A 140 -1.38 21.65 2.70
C GLY A 140 -2.36 21.53 3.86
N ASN A 141 -3.36 20.66 3.75
CA ASN A 141 -4.35 20.43 4.80
C ASN A 141 -3.69 19.82 6.04
N VAL A 142 -2.82 18.83 5.86
CA VAL A 142 -2.10 18.22 6.99
C VAL A 142 -1.17 19.22 7.68
N ARG A 143 -0.45 20.06 6.92
CA ARG A 143 0.35 21.15 7.50
C ARG A 143 -0.51 22.09 8.36
N GLU A 144 -1.69 22.46 7.87
CA GLU A 144 -2.59 23.34 8.62
C GLU A 144 -3.15 22.65 9.87
N TRP A 145 -3.49 21.36 9.82
CA TRP A 145 -3.94 20.61 11.00
C TRP A 145 -2.88 20.53 12.10
N ILE A 146 -1.60 20.36 11.71
CA ILE A 146 -0.48 20.37 12.64
C ILE A 146 -0.30 21.77 13.23
N LYS A 147 -0.26 22.80 12.37
CA LYS A 147 -0.05 24.20 12.78
C LYS A 147 -1.14 24.71 13.72
N SER A 148 -2.40 24.38 13.43
CA SER A 148 -3.57 24.78 14.24
C SER A 148 -3.75 23.96 15.52
N GLY A 149 -2.94 22.92 15.74
CA GLY A 149 -3.05 22.02 16.90
C GLY A 149 -4.26 21.08 16.85
N ILE A 150 -4.97 21.02 15.71
CA ILE A 150 -6.07 20.08 15.47
C ILE A 150 -5.53 18.64 15.49
N PHE A 151 -4.35 18.43 14.90
CA PHE A 151 -3.64 17.16 15.03
C PHE A 151 -2.71 17.23 16.24
N ASP A 152 -3.16 16.66 17.36
CA ASP A 152 -2.33 16.42 18.53
C ASP A 152 -2.25 14.92 18.78
N LYS A 153 -1.12 14.32 18.39
CA LYS A 153 -0.87 12.88 18.52
C LYS A 153 -0.93 12.40 19.98
N LYS A 154 -0.70 13.29 20.97
CA LYS A 154 -0.80 12.95 22.40
C LYS A 154 -2.25 12.93 22.88
N LYS A 155 -3.13 13.75 22.30
CA LYS A 155 -4.55 13.80 22.67
C LYS A 155 -5.39 12.81 21.90
N ASN A 156 -5.16 12.69 20.59
CA ASN A 156 -5.88 11.75 19.75
C ASN A 156 -5.01 11.28 18.57
N PRO A 157 -4.23 10.19 18.74
CA PRO A 157 -3.25 9.74 17.75
C PRO A 157 -3.85 9.31 16.40
N ASN A 158 -5.18 9.14 16.32
CA ASN A 158 -5.88 8.72 15.10
C ASN A 158 -6.79 9.81 14.53
N PHE A 159 -6.71 11.05 15.04
CA PHE A 159 -7.61 12.11 14.60
C PHE A 159 -7.18 12.69 13.26
N ILE A 160 -7.82 12.22 12.19
CA ILE A 160 -7.77 12.85 10.87
C ILE A 160 -9.13 13.54 10.65
N PRO A 161 -9.18 14.87 10.46
CA PRO A 161 -10.43 15.61 10.36
C PRO A 161 -11.33 15.13 9.21
N PHE A 162 -10.73 14.89 8.04
CA PHE A 162 -11.48 14.44 6.87
C PHE A 162 -11.79 12.95 6.98
N GLU A 163 -13.09 12.61 6.90
CA GLU A 163 -13.54 11.23 7.02
C GLU A 163 -13.01 10.34 5.89
N GLU A 164 -13.02 10.83 4.64
CA GLU A 164 -12.47 10.15 3.48
C GLU A 164 -11.00 9.75 3.72
N THR A 165 -10.20 10.71 4.17
CA THR A 165 -8.78 10.53 4.48
C THR A 165 -8.56 9.59 5.66
N ARG A 166 -9.38 9.67 6.71
CA ARG A 166 -9.30 8.72 7.84
C ARG A 166 -9.57 7.30 7.38
N ARG A 167 -10.60 7.10 6.56
CA ARG A 167 -10.94 5.78 5.99
C ARG A 167 -9.83 5.29 5.06
N PHE A 168 -9.23 6.17 4.27
CA PHE A 168 -8.09 5.85 3.41
C PHE A 168 -6.92 5.30 4.24
N VAL A 169 -6.47 6.03 5.26
CA VAL A 169 -5.36 5.61 6.13
C VAL A 169 -5.65 4.25 6.77
N GLN A 170 -6.86 4.03 7.29
CA GLN A 170 -7.25 2.74 7.87
C GLN A 170 -7.22 1.59 6.86
N LYS A 171 -7.70 1.82 5.64
CA LYS A 171 -7.66 0.83 4.56
C LYS A 171 -6.22 0.49 4.17
N VAL A 172 -5.34 1.48 4.06
CA VAL A 172 -3.92 1.27 3.74
C VAL A 172 -3.24 0.46 4.84
N LYS A 173 -3.44 0.79 6.12
CA LYS A 173 -2.88 0.03 7.24
C LYS A 173 -3.33 -1.44 7.24
N LYS A 174 -4.62 -1.68 6.96
CA LYS A 174 -5.16 -3.04 6.83
C LYS A 174 -4.53 -3.79 5.66
N ALA A 175 -4.42 -3.15 4.49
CA ALA A 175 -3.79 -3.75 3.32
C ALA A 175 -2.29 -4.05 3.58
N TYR A 176 -1.58 -3.11 4.17
CA TYR A 176 -0.17 -3.25 4.56
C TYR A 176 0.07 -4.45 5.48
N PHE A 177 -0.77 -4.62 6.50
CA PHE A 177 -0.73 -5.80 7.38
C PHE A 177 -0.86 -7.10 6.58
N TRP A 178 -1.84 -7.19 5.66
CA TRP A 178 -2.04 -8.39 4.87
C TRP A 178 -0.93 -8.64 3.85
N TYR A 179 -0.41 -7.60 3.20
CA TYR A 179 0.72 -7.75 2.27
C TYR A 179 1.96 -8.31 2.99
N ARG A 180 2.27 -7.83 4.19
CA ARG A 180 3.36 -8.36 5.03
C ARG A 180 3.15 -9.80 5.48
N LYS A 181 1.90 -10.24 5.63
CA LYS A 181 1.55 -11.61 6.03
C LYS A 181 1.52 -12.60 4.87
N LEU A 182 1.17 -12.13 3.67
CA LEU A 182 0.89 -13.00 2.52
C LEU A 182 2.08 -13.15 1.55
N TYR A 183 3.00 -12.19 1.55
CA TYR A 183 4.07 -12.08 0.57
C TYR A 183 5.43 -11.81 1.21
N GLU A 184 6.49 -12.29 0.56
CA GLU A 184 7.89 -11.99 0.89
C GLU A 184 8.49 -11.17 -0.25
N PHE A 185 8.75 -9.87 -0.01
CA PHE A 185 9.62 -9.11 -0.91
C PHE A 185 11.06 -9.46 -0.57
N LYS A 186 11.67 -10.33 -1.39
CA LYS A 186 13.10 -10.62 -1.29
C LYS A 186 13.87 -9.51 -1.97
N THR A 187 14.61 -8.71 -1.20
CA THR A 187 15.68 -7.88 -1.78
C THR A 187 16.74 -8.83 -2.34
N LYS A 188 17.27 -8.54 -3.54
CA LYS A 188 18.47 -9.23 -4.01
C LYS A 188 19.60 -8.78 -3.08
N SER A 189 20.08 -9.70 -2.23
CA SER A 189 21.31 -9.55 -1.45
C SER A 189 22.53 -9.50 -2.36
#